data_AF-A0A6A9SZT5-F1
#
_entry.id   AF-A0A6A9SZT5-F1
#
_cell.length_a   1.000
_cell.length_b   1.000
_cell.length_c   1.000
_cell.angle_alpha   90.00
_cell.angle_beta   90.00
_cell.angle_gamma   90.00
#
_symmetry.space_group_name_H-M   'P 1'
#
loop_
_entity.id
_entity.type
_entity.pdbx_description
1 polymer ?
#
loop_
_entity_poly.entity_id
_entity_poly.type
_entity_poly.pdbx_seq_one_letter_code
_entity_poly.pdbx_strand_id
1 'polypeptide(L)'
;MTDTEVTDNGVTARYQETDEERIITFERDGKTAAIAQNIEGYAMLKVRPTAQGDELERYYGFDMALDHVGELLGVSKFDIPVPEPARDLGM
;
A
#
# COMPACT_ATOMS: atom_id res chain seq x y z
N MET A 1 14.42 -7.79 7.26
CA MET A 1 14.03 -7.02 6.07
C MET A 1 13.48 -7.99 5.05
N THR A 2 12.15 -8.04 4.95
CA THR A 2 11.46 -8.78 3.89
C THR A 2 11.12 -7.77 2.82
N ASP A 3 11.62 -7.99 1.61
CA ASP A 3 11.26 -7.22 0.41
C ASP A 3 10.59 -8.17 -0.57
N THR A 4 9.41 -7.82 -1.06
CA THR A 4 8.67 -8.64 -2.01
C THR A 4 7.99 -7.76 -3.03
N GLU A 5 8.25 -8.04 -4.30
CA GLU A 5 7.69 -7.30 -5.42
C GLU A 5 6.79 -8.20 -6.27
N VAL A 6 5.66 -7.64 -6.68
CA VAL A 6 4.74 -8.26 -7.65
C VAL A 6 4.31 -7.20 -8.65
N THR A 7 4.23 -7.57 -9.92
CA THR A 7 3.73 -6.70 -10.98
C THR A 7 2.60 -7.40 -11.70
N ASP A 8 1.47 -6.71 -11.84
CA ASP A 8 0.32 -7.17 -12.61
C ASP A 8 -0.49 -5.98 -13.14
N ASN A 9 -1.19 -6.14 -14.26
CA ASN A 9 -2.01 -5.09 -14.89
C ASN A 9 -1.30 -3.72 -15.07
N GLY A 10 0.03 -3.73 -15.21
CA GLY A 10 0.84 -2.51 -15.35
C GLY A 10 1.06 -1.74 -14.04
N VAL A 11 0.73 -2.33 -12.88
CA VAL A 11 1.01 -1.81 -11.55
C VAL A 11 2.10 -2.65 -10.90
N THR A 12 3.15 -2.01 -10.42
CA THR A 12 4.19 -2.65 -9.59
C THR A 12 3.90 -2.36 -8.13
N ALA A 13 3.73 -3.40 -7.32
CA ALA A 13 3.58 -3.31 -5.88
C ALA A 13 4.81 -3.90 -5.18
N ARG A 14 5.40 -3.16 -4.24
CA ARG A 14 6.54 -3.60 -3.44
C ARG A 14 6.21 -3.50 -1.96
N TYR A 15 6.33 -4.61 -1.26
CA TYR A 15 6.23 -4.70 0.18
C TYR A 15 7.60 -4.56 0.82
N GLN A 16 7.69 -3.73 1.84
CA GLN A 16 8.85 -3.63 2.72
C GLN A 16 8.39 -3.53 4.17
N GLU A 17 9.18 -4.11 5.07
CA GLU A 17 8.97 -4.04 6.50
C GLU A 17 10.19 -3.37 7.16
N THR A 18 9.91 -2.31 7.92
CA THR A 18 10.88 -1.61 8.76
C THR A 18 10.67 -1.99 10.22
N ASP A 19 11.45 -1.43 11.14
CA ASP A 19 11.25 -1.66 12.57
C ASP A 19 9.95 -1.00 13.09
N GLU A 20 9.40 -0.04 12.35
CA GLU A 20 8.25 0.78 12.78
C GLU A 20 6.98 0.49 11.96
N GLU A 21 7.13 0.18 10.68
CA GLU A 21 6.02 0.12 9.72
C GLU A 21 6.14 -1.05 8.74
N ARG A 22 4.97 -1.58 8.35
CA ARG A 22 4.78 -2.40 7.17
C ARG A 22 4.28 -1.49 6.04
N ILE A 23 4.99 -1.44 4.93
CA ILE A 23 4.72 -0.50 3.84
C ILE A 23 4.56 -1.26 2.54
N ILE A 24 3.49 -0.97 1.80
CA ILE A 24 3.38 -1.30 0.38
C ILE A 24 3.49 -0.01 -0.42
N THR A 25 4.38 0.01 -1.42
CA THR A 25 4.42 1.05 -2.44
C THR A 25 3.86 0.55 -3.75
N PHE A 26 3.18 1.42 -4.47
CA PHE A 26 2.61 1.15 -5.78
C PHE A 26 3.13 2.16 -6.79
N GLU A 27 3.46 1.68 -7.99
CA GLU A 27 3.87 2.53 -9.11
C GLU A 27 3.16 2.08 -10.40
N ARG A 28 2.69 3.07 -11.18
CA ARG A 28 2.17 2.87 -12.53
C ARG A 28 2.32 4.14 -13.34
N ASP A 29 2.91 4.05 -14.53
CA ASP A 29 2.99 5.16 -15.49
C ASP A 29 3.49 6.49 -14.86
N GLY A 30 4.47 6.41 -13.94
CA GLY A 30 5.03 7.56 -13.21
C GLY A 30 4.16 8.10 -12.07
N LYS A 31 3.00 7.50 -11.80
CA LYS A 31 2.17 7.75 -10.61
C LYS A 31 2.57 6.81 -9.49
N THR A 32 2.50 7.29 -8.26
CA THR A 32 2.84 6.50 -7.07
C THR A 32 1.78 6.63 -5.99
N ALA A 33 1.73 5.63 -5.14
CA ALA A 33 0.96 5.62 -3.90
C ALA A 33 1.62 4.67 -2.91
N ALA A 34 1.29 4.77 -1.63
CA ALA A 34 1.74 3.83 -0.62
C ALA A 34 0.67 3.61 0.46
N ILE A 35 0.65 2.41 1.02
CA ILE A 35 -0.09 2.05 2.22
C ILE A 35 0.92 1.73 3.31
N ALA A 36 0.81 2.38 4.46
CA ALA A 36 1.67 2.12 5.62
C ALA A 36 0.84 1.77 6.85
N GLN A 37 1.23 0.71 7.54
CA GLN A 37 0.68 0.28 8.83
C GLN A 37 1.78 0.31 9.87
N ASN A 38 1.52 0.89 11.05
CA ASN A 38 2.48 0.75 12.14
C ASN A 38 2.51 -0.71 12.64
N ILE A 39 3.69 -1.22 12.96
CA ILE A 39 3.84 -2.53 13.62
C ILE A 39 3.33 -2.45 15.06
N GLU A 40 3.63 -1.35 15.75
CA GLU A 40 3.14 -1.07 17.10
C GLU A 40 2.03 -0.02 17.11
N GLY A 41 0.98 -0.25 17.90
CA GLY A 41 -0.12 0.69 18.11
C GLY A 41 -1.40 0.33 17.35
N TYR A 42 -2.21 1.34 17.03
CA TYR A 42 -3.50 1.15 16.36
C TYR A 42 -3.26 0.78 14.89
N ALA A 43 -3.72 -0.41 14.49
CA ALA A 43 -3.51 -1.06 13.20
C ALA A 43 -4.14 -0.36 11.98
N MET A 44 -4.42 0.94 12.05
CA MET A 44 -4.95 1.73 10.93
C MET A 44 -3.92 1.84 9.80
N LEU A 45 -4.44 1.83 8.59
CA LEU A 45 -3.70 1.94 7.35
C LEU A 45 -3.68 3.39 6.89
N LYS A 46 -2.48 3.91 6.63
CA LYS A 46 -2.26 5.27 6.13
C LYS A 46 -2.01 5.19 4.63
N VAL A 47 -2.82 5.90 3.84
CA VAL A 47 -2.53 6.10 2.41
C VAL A 47 -1.67 7.34 2.25
N ARG A 48 -0.61 7.23 1.45
CA ARG A 48 0.40 8.27 1.19
C ARG A 48 0.67 8.38 -0.32
N PRO A 49 1.17 9.52 -0.84
CA PRO A 49 1.56 9.64 -2.25
C PRO A 49 2.86 8.88 -2.58
N THR A 50 3.72 8.66 -1.59
CA THR A 50 4.98 7.90 -1.68
C THR A 50 5.25 7.21 -0.35
N ALA A 51 6.25 6.31 -0.27
CA ALA A 51 6.60 5.63 0.98
C ALA A 51 6.89 6.58 2.15
N GLN A 52 7.61 7.68 1.89
CA GLN A 52 7.98 8.70 2.88
C GLN A 52 7.06 9.93 2.85
N GLY A 53 6.01 9.89 2.04
CA GLY A 53 5.08 11.01 1.92
C GLY A 53 4.22 11.17 3.17
N ASP A 54 3.66 12.37 3.33
CA ASP A 54 2.69 12.63 4.37
C ASP A 54 1.42 11.80 4.16
N GLU A 55 0.75 11.51 5.27
CA GLU A 55 -0.54 10.84 5.26
C GLU A 55 -1.60 11.70 4.56
N LEU A 56 -2.31 11.08 3.61
CA LEU A 56 -3.47 11.67 2.96
C LEU A 56 -4.74 11.32 3.71
N GLU A 57 -4.92 10.05 4.07
CA GLU A 57 -6.12 9.51 4.70
C GLU A 57 -5.80 8.23 5.50
N ARG A 58 -6.66 7.89 6.49
CA ARG A 58 -6.59 6.64 7.27
C ARG A 58 -7.79 5.74 7.04
N TYR A 59 -7.53 4.43 7.02
CA TYR A 59 -8.55 3.40 6.88
C TYR A 59 -8.37 2.29 7.89
N TYR A 60 -9.48 1.74 8.38
CA TYR A 60 -9.48 0.49 9.14
C TYR A 60 -9.39 -0.74 8.22
N GLY A 61 -10.02 -0.69 7.05
CA GLY A 61 -10.06 -1.82 6.12
C GLY A 61 -9.09 -1.65 4.96
N PHE A 62 -8.33 -2.70 4.67
CA PHE A 62 -7.38 -2.72 3.56
C PHE A 62 -8.03 -2.55 2.19
N ASP A 63 -9.24 -3.08 2.00
CA ASP A 63 -10.01 -2.90 0.77
C ASP A 63 -10.34 -1.42 0.49
N MET A 64 -10.64 -0.61 1.52
CA MET A 64 -10.87 0.84 1.34
C MET A 64 -9.57 1.59 1.06
N ALA A 65 -8.46 1.17 1.69
CA ALA A 65 -7.15 1.74 1.39
C ALA A 65 -6.74 1.46 -0.06
N LEU A 66 -6.99 0.25 -0.57
CA LEU A 66 -6.72 -0.12 -1.96
C LEU A 66 -7.60 0.63 -2.95
N ASP A 67 -8.85 0.93 -2.59
CA ASP A 67 -9.73 1.77 -3.41
C ASP A 67 -9.11 3.15 -3.64
N HIS A 68 -8.66 3.81 -2.57
CA HIS A 68 -7.98 5.12 -2.68
C HIS A 68 -6.65 5.02 -3.43
N VAL A 69 -5.85 3.96 -3.24
CA VAL A 69 -4.66 3.73 -4.09
C VAL A 69 -5.05 3.66 -5.57
N GLY A 70 -6.14 2.95 -5.89
CA GLY A 70 -6.68 2.87 -7.25
C GLY A 70 -7.02 4.23 -7.83
N GLU A 71 -7.67 5.09 -7.04
CA GLU A 71 -7.97 6.48 -7.42
C GLU A 71 -6.70 7.27 -7.75
N LEU A 72 -5.66 7.18 -6.90
CA LEU A 72 -4.38 7.88 -7.12
C LEU A 72 -3.68 7.40 -8.40
N LEU A 73 -3.69 6.09 -8.66
CA LEU A 73 -3.06 5.49 -9.83
C LEU A 73 -3.93 5.57 -11.10
N GLY A 74 -5.22 5.85 -10.96
CA GLY A 74 -6.21 5.80 -12.05
C GLY A 74 -6.44 4.38 -12.58
N VAL A 75 -6.58 3.41 -11.67
CA VAL A 75 -6.96 2.01 -11.95
C VAL A 75 -8.07 1.55 -11.02
N SER A 76 -8.72 0.43 -11.34
CA SER A 76 -9.59 -0.22 -10.37
C SER A 76 -8.76 -0.86 -9.25
N LYS A 77 -9.27 -0.90 -8.03
CA LYS A 77 -8.64 -1.65 -6.93
C LYS A 77 -8.43 -3.14 -7.24
N PHE A 78 -9.27 -3.71 -8.09
CA PHE A 78 -9.17 -5.12 -8.51
C PHE A 78 -7.98 -5.37 -9.45
N ASP A 79 -7.42 -4.32 -10.05
CA ASP A 79 -6.25 -4.39 -10.91
C ASP A 79 -4.94 -4.19 -10.11
N ILE A 80 -5.02 -3.87 -8.82
CA ILE A 80 -3.87 -3.63 -7.96
C ILE A 80 -3.37 -4.98 -7.40
N PRO A 81 -2.14 -5.40 -7.71
CA PRO A 81 -1.59 -6.61 -7.13
C PRO A 81 -1.22 -6.38 -5.65
N VAL A 82 -1.53 -7.37 -4.81
CA VAL A 82 -1.19 -7.37 -3.39
C VAL A 82 -0.09 -8.41 -3.14
N PRO A 83 1.11 -8.01 -2.68
CA PRO A 83 2.15 -8.95 -2.27
C PRO A 83 1.66 -9.92 -1.18
N GLU A 84 2.06 -11.18 -1.24
CA GLU A 84 1.65 -12.20 -0.26
C GLU A 84 1.85 -11.76 1.20
N PRO A 85 3.00 -11.17 1.59
CA PRO A 85 3.23 -10.74 2.96
C PRO A 85 2.33 -9.61 3.43
N ALA A 86 1.53 -9.00 2.56
CA ALA A 86 0.72 -7.82 2.87
C ALA A 86 -0.80 -8.09 2.88
N ARG A 87 -1.20 -9.35 2.66
CA ARG A 87 -2.62 -9.75 2.57
C ARG A 87 -3.39 -9.64 3.89
N ASP A 88 -2.69 -9.58 5.01
CA ASP A 88 -3.25 -9.48 6.36
C ASP A 88 -3.21 -8.06 6.93
N LEU A 89 -2.81 -7.05 6.13
CA LEU A 89 -2.89 -5.66 6.55
C LEU A 89 -4.34 -5.27 6.88
N GLY A 90 -4.52 -4.47 7.94
CA GLY A 90 -5.83 -4.00 8.39
C GLY A 90 -6.74 -5.08 8.99
N MET A 91 -6.22 -6.27 9.33
CA MET A 91 -6.92 -7.33 10.08
C MET A 91 -6.49 -7.39 11.55
#